data_AF-A0A519H4X5-F1
#
_entry.id   AF-A0A519H4X5-F1
#
_cell.length_a   1.000
_cell.length_b   1.000
_cell.length_c   1.000
_cell.angle_alpha   90.00
_cell.angle_beta   90.00
_cell.angle_gamma   90.00
#
_symmetry.space_group_name_H-M   'P 1'
#
loop_
_entity.id
_entity.type
_entity.pdbx_description
1 polymer ?
#
loop_
_entity_poly.entity_id
_entity_poly.type
_entity_poly.pdbx_seq_one_letter_code
_entity_poly.pdbx_strand_id
1 'polypeptide(L)'
;MSIQIKSLVCPQCGATGSSRVTGTPNVYACKNCQAEFVLSDSNAPRRVHVVHSMASDQFEKLRKFKLAVAVGAGLFMLLLLTPFLLDLFKKAGPPPERPGRLEASTVYVPEGGKTGYVRVLETGDDRSDRYRIVITDLASGKSLAEPQTIDFQRNTGSRRPGIKQFSDGNVYLVLNAQRLMRLEPAGPRFVDMNEALINRYPQQLGVGIAKLELAINAYPDMLKVTTNSGENYNVYWVTGEILREGESYNDLRQRPYASYVATVKRIAVAAATSDRDRASSNDPGLLVSYEQKVRPGEYATRPYLELLDAGNSGLRSMPERYAAVTPEWMVNTSRLKELGVVNLTLLPPGQKRFHADVLAENATRVLLAYNATPVTEQGRILQLIDKETHAVVWSRTVEQLPQITRNGTYLNADPLPSGFYVTSDSSTPSLLIDNNGNIVHDFRPSKRD
;
A
#
# COMPACT_ATOMS: atom_id res chain seq x y z
N MET A 1 70.41 -86.21 58.10
CA MET A 1 69.65 -84.97 58.42
C MET A 1 68.70 -84.70 57.26
N SER A 2 67.40 -84.88 57.47
CA SER A 2 66.37 -84.70 56.45
C SER A 2 66.08 -83.21 56.23
N ILE A 3 66.44 -82.67 55.07
CA ILE A 3 66.07 -81.31 54.66
C ILE A 3 64.57 -81.33 54.36
N GLN A 4 63.75 -80.81 55.27
CA GLN A 4 62.34 -80.52 54.99
C GLN A 4 62.26 -79.37 53.98
N ILE A 5 61.88 -79.70 52.74
CA ILE A 5 61.61 -78.70 51.70
C ILE A 5 60.27 -78.04 52.03
N LYS A 6 60.28 -76.76 52.41
CA LYS A 6 59.05 -75.97 52.63
C LYS A 6 58.26 -75.86 51.32
N SER A 7 56.95 -76.03 51.39
CA SER A 7 56.03 -75.87 50.26
C SER A 7 56.09 -74.44 49.70
N LEU A 8 56.16 -74.32 48.38
CA LEU A 8 56.23 -73.03 47.68
C LEU A 8 54.90 -72.26 47.80
N VAL A 9 54.96 -71.05 48.34
CA VAL A 9 53.79 -70.18 48.54
C VAL A 9 53.71 -69.12 47.44
N CYS A 10 52.52 -68.92 46.87
CA CYS A 10 52.29 -67.84 45.92
C CYS A 10 52.41 -66.47 46.62
N PRO A 11 53.29 -65.56 46.15
CA PRO A 11 53.47 -64.26 46.77
C PRO A 11 52.24 -63.34 46.65
N GLN A 12 51.32 -63.61 45.73
CA GLN A 12 50.14 -62.77 45.49
C GLN A 12 48.95 -63.12 46.39
N CYS A 13 48.73 -64.40 46.70
CA CYS A 13 47.55 -64.84 47.45
C CYS A 13 47.83 -65.78 48.63
N GLY A 14 49.10 -66.13 48.90
CA GLY A 14 49.46 -66.98 50.02
C GLY A 14 49.13 -68.48 49.85
N ALA A 15 48.62 -68.91 48.69
CA ALA A 15 48.28 -70.31 48.45
C ALA A 15 49.52 -71.19 48.20
N THR A 16 49.50 -72.44 48.67
CA THR A 16 50.61 -73.41 48.57
C THR A 16 50.59 -74.27 47.29
N GLY A 17 49.65 -74.01 46.37
CA GLY A 17 49.45 -74.79 45.15
C GLY A 17 49.96 -74.09 43.89
N SER A 18 51.28 -74.08 43.66
CA SER A 18 51.90 -73.53 42.43
C SER A 18 52.57 -74.64 41.62
N SER A 19 52.48 -74.57 40.29
CA SER A 19 53.15 -75.51 39.37
C SER A 19 54.08 -74.78 38.42
N ARG A 20 55.19 -75.43 38.03
CA ARG A 20 56.15 -74.86 37.07
C ARG A 20 55.49 -74.71 35.70
N VAL A 21 55.74 -73.59 35.03
CA VAL A 21 55.27 -73.36 33.66
C VAL A 21 56.18 -74.13 32.70
N THR A 22 55.58 -74.93 31.82
CA THR A 22 56.30 -75.78 30.87
C THR A 22 57.09 -74.93 29.87
N GLY A 23 58.38 -75.24 29.68
CA GLY A 23 59.23 -74.57 28.68
C GLY A 23 60.00 -73.33 29.17
N THR A 24 59.78 -72.88 30.41
CA THR A 24 60.50 -71.72 30.99
C THR A 24 61.23 -72.09 32.27
N PRO A 25 62.56 -71.88 32.37
CA PRO A 25 63.29 -72.09 33.62
C PRO A 25 62.80 -71.13 34.71
N ASN A 26 62.46 -71.68 35.87
CA ASN A 26 62.22 -70.96 37.13
C ASN A 26 60.96 -70.07 37.21
N VAL A 27 60.02 -70.20 36.27
CA VAL A 27 58.69 -69.57 36.32
C VAL A 27 57.66 -70.55 36.89
N TYR A 28 56.82 -70.07 37.81
CA TYR A 28 55.73 -70.82 38.43
C TYR A 28 54.41 -70.07 38.32
N ALA A 29 53.33 -70.81 38.07
CA ALA A 29 51.96 -70.28 38.04
C ALA A 29 51.18 -70.78 39.26
N CYS A 30 50.48 -69.87 39.93
CA CYS A 30 49.58 -70.23 41.03
C CYS A 30 48.28 -70.84 40.48
N LYS A 31 47.91 -72.03 40.93
CA LYS A 31 46.64 -72.66 40.50
C LYS A 31 45.41 -71.87 40.97
N ASN A 32 45.53 -71.09 42.04
CA ASN A 32 44.40 -70.38 42.64
C ASN A 32 44.11 -69.04 41.94
N CYS A 33 45.12 -68.18 41.80
CA CYS A 33 44.93 -66.83 41.22
C CYS A 33 45.52 -66.66 39.82
N GLN A 34 46.11 -67.71 39.24
CA GLN A 34 46.76 -67.71 37.92
C GLN A 34 47.91 -66.70 37.76
N ALA A 35 48.42 -66.14 38.87
CA ALA A 35 49.58 -65.26 38.83
C ALA A 35 50.86 -66.05 38.54
N GLU A 36 51.71 -65.53 37.64
CA GLU A 36 53.01 -66.10 37.31
C GLU A 36 54.14 -65.32 38.03
N PHE A 37 55.09 -66.06 38.60
CA PHE A 37 56.22 -65.48 39.33
C PHE A 37 57.50 -66.29 39.12
N VAL A 38 58.66 -65.61 39.21
CA VAL A 38 59.98 -66.20 38.99
C VAL A 38 60.70 -66.38 40.33
N LEU A 39 61.23 -67.58 40.57
CA LEU A 39 62.11 -67.87 41.70
C LEU A 39 63.57 -67.63 41.31
N SER A 40 64.27 -66.79 42.07
CA SER A 40 65.74 -66.71 41.98
C SER A 40 66.39 -67.75 42.89
N ASP A 41 67.66 -68.07 42.64
CA ASP A 41 68.45 -69.11 43.32
C ASP A 41 68.55 -68.97 44.85
N SER A 42 68.11 -67.86 45.42
CA SER A 42 67.97 -67.63 46.87
C SER A 42 66.57 -67.94 47.45
N ASN A 43 65.70 -68.70 46.75
CA ASN A 43 64.36 -69.12 47.21
C ASN A 43 63.42 -67.99 47.67
N ALA A 44 63.59 -66.78 47.13
CA ALA A 44 62.67 -65.64 47.32
C ALA A 44 62.29 -65.03 45.95
N PRO A 45 61.01 -64.70 45.69
CA PRO A 45 60.58 -64.17 44.40
C PRO A 45 61.08 -62.73 44.17
N ARG A 46 61.69 -62.45 43.01
CA ARG A 46 62.25 -61.11 42.67
C ARG A 46 61.34 -60.23 41.82
N ARG A 47 60.40 -60.80 41.03
CA ARG A 47 59.40 -60.05 40.25
C ARG A 47 58.12 -60.89 40.10
N VAL A 48 56.96 -60.23 40.26
CA VAL A 48 55.63 -60.81 40.06
C VAL A 48 54.99 -60.06 38.90
N HIS A 49 54.57 -60.77 37.85
CA HIS A 49 53.78 -60.20 36.75
C HIS A 49 52.37 -60.77 36.82
N VAL A 50 51.40 -59.88 37.00
CA VAL A 50 49.98 -60.25 37.03
C VAL A 50 49.41 -60.05 35.63
N VAL A 51 49.06 -61.14 34.95
CA VAL A 51 48.33 -61.09 33.68
C VAL A 51 46.84 -61.18 34.01
N HIS A 52 46.11 -60.10 33.80
CA HIS A 52 44.64 -60.12 33.82
C HIS A 52 44.14 -60.49 32.42
N SER A 53 43.83 -61.76 32.20
CA SER A 53 43.07 -62.18 31.02
C SER A 53 41.57 -62.06 31.32
N MET A 54 40.92 -61.03 30.77
CA MET A 54 39.46 -61.02 30.62
C MET A 54 39.10 -61.64 29.27
N ALA A 55 38.17 -62.60 29.27
CA ALA A 55 37.73 -63.31 28.07
C ALA A 55 37.10 -62.34 27.04
N SER A 56 37.57 -62.42 25.78
CA SER A 56 37.22 -61.53 24.66
C SER A 56 35.78 -61.66 24.14
N ASP A 57 35.01 -62.64 24.63
CA ASP A 57 33.63 -62.95 24.24
C ASP A 57 32.61 -61.88 24.70
N GLN A 58 32.76 -61.35 25.92
CA GLN A 58 31.70 -60.54 26.53
C GLN A 58 31.72 -59.06 26.13
N PHE A 59 32.86 -58.54 25.66
CA PHE A 59 32.99 -57.14 25.27
C PHE A 59 32.34 -56.83 23.90
N GLU A 60 32.34 -57.79 22.98
CA GLU A 60 31.75 -57.61 21.65
C GLU A 60 30.22 -57.56 21.68
N LYS A 61 29.59 -58.42 22.49
CA LYS A 61 28.12 -58.42 22.69
C LYS A 61 27.64 -57.14 23.38
N LEU A 62 28.38 -56.63 24.37
CA LEU A 62 28.03 -55.38 25.05
C LEU A 62 28.19 -54.16 24.14
N ARG A 63 29.20 -54.15 23.27
CA ARG A 63 29.43 -53.06 22.30
C ARG A 63 28.37 -53.04 21.21
N LYS A 64 27.99 -54.20 20.67
CA LYS A 64 26.91 -54.32 19.67
C LYS A 64 25.54 -53.98 20.28
N PHE A 65 25.28 -54.36 21.53
CA PHE A 65 24.04 -54.00 22.25
C PHE A 65 23.96 -52.51 22.57
N LYS A 66 25.04 -51.89 23.08
CA LYS A 66 25.08 -50.44 23.33
C LYS A 66 24.96 -49.61 22.05
N LEU A 67 25.54 -50.06 20.94
CA LEU A 67 25.40 -49.41 19.65
C LEU A 67 23.95 -49.53 19.12
N ALA A 68 23.33 -50.71 19.23
CA ALA A 68 21.94 -50.90 18.82
C ALA A 68 20.95 -50.08 19.66
N VAL A 69 21.17 -50.00 20.98
CA VAL A 69 20.35 -49.15 21.88
C VAL A 69 20.59 -47.66 21.62
N ALA A 70 21.83 -47.24 21.36
CA ALA A 70 22.13 -45.84 21.02
C ALA A 70 21.52 -45.43 19.67
N VAL A 71 21.57 -46.30 18.65
CA VAL A 71 20.94 -46.07 17.35
C VAL A 71 19.43 -46.07 17.48
N GLY A 72 18.85 -47.02 18.23
CA GLY A 72 17.41 -47.07 18.49
C GLY A 72 16.90 -45.87 19.26
N ALA A 73 17.60 -45.45 20.32
CA ALA A 73 17.28 -44.25 21.09
C ALA A 73 17.44 -42.98 20.25
N GLY A 74 18.46 -42.91 19.39
CA GLY A 74 18.67 -41.81 18.46
C GLY A 74 17.55 -41.70 17.43
N LEU A 75 17.12 -42.81 16.83
CA LEU A 75 15.98 -42.86 15.89
C LEU A 75 14.66 -42.53 16.59
N PHE A 76 14.47 -42.99 17.83
CA PHE A 76 13.28 -42.71 18.62
C PHE A 76 13.21 -41.24 19.06
N MET A 77 14.33 -40.64 19.48
CA MET A 77 14.43 -39.19 19.74
C MET A 77 14.20 -38.38 18.47
N LEU A 78 14.74 -38.82 17.33
CA LEU A 78 14.50 -38.17 16.05
C LEU A 78 13.01 -38.20 15.68
N LEU A 79 12.34 -39.35 15.85
CA LEU A 79 10.90 -39.54 15.61
C LEU A 79 9.99 -38.80 16.62
N LEU A 80 10.45 -38.59 17.86
CA LEU A 80 9.75 -37.77 18.85
C LEU A 80 9.93 -36.27 18.57
N LEU A 81 11.09 -35.88 18.04
CA LEU A 81 11.41 -34.50 17.69
C LEU A 81 10.93 -34.11 16.29
N THR A 82 10.62 -35.05 15.39
CA THR A 82 10.09 -34.74 14.05
C THR A 82 8.83 -33.89 14.07
N PRO A 83 7.79 -34.12 14.90
CA PRO A 83 6.63 -33.23 14.94
C PRO A 83 7.01 -31.82 15.43
N PHE A 84 7.97 -31.71 16.35
CA PHE A 84 8.43 -30.43 16.91
C PHE A 84 9.30 -29.64 15.91
N LEU A 85 10.19 -30.35 15.21
CA LEU A 85 11.00 -29.79 14.12
C LEU A 85 10.13 -29.40 12.94
N LEU A 86 9.13 -30.22 12.56
CA LEU A 86 8.15 -29.86 11.53
C LEU A 86 7.30 -28.65 11.93
N ASP A 87 6.98 -28.47 13.22
CA ASP A 87 6.26 -27.27 13.70
C ASP A 87 7.17 -26.02 13.70
N LEU A 88 8.47 -26.17 14.00
CA LEU A 88 9.48 -25.12 13.84
C LEU A 88 9.71 -24.74 12.37
N PHE A 89 9.73 -25.71 11.45
CA PHE A 89 9.83 -25.45 10.01
C PHE A 89 8.52 -24.92 9.40
N LYS A 90 7.35 -25.26 9.97
CA LYS A 90 6.05 -24.64 9.60
C LYS A 90 5.92 -23.20 10.13
N LYS A 91 6.55 -22.89 11.27
CA LYS A 91 6.58 -21.52 11.85
C LYS A 91 7.69 -20.65 11.28
N ALA A 92 8.75 -21.25 10.73
CA ALA A 92 9.74 -20.57 9.90
C ALA A 92 9.19 -20.37 8.47
N GLY A 93 7.99 -19.79 8.36
CA GLY A 93 7.60 -19.13 7.13
C GLY A 93 8.60 -18.00 6.82
N PRO A 94 8.68 -17.55 5.56
CA PRO A 94 9.41 -16.32 5.25
C PRO A 94 9.00 -15.24 6.27
N PRO A 95 9.94 -14.38 6.72
CA PRO A 95 9.61 -13.31 7.66
C PRO A 95 8.37 -12.60 7.16
N PRO A 96 7.38 -12.30 8.04
CA PRO A 96 6.12 -11.69 7.61
C PRO A 96 6.47 -10.49 6.75
N GLU A 97 6.09 -10.56 5.47
CA GLU A 97 6.37 -9.49 4.51
C GLU A 97 5.93 -8.19 5.16
N ARG A 98 6.87 -7.24 5.26
CA ARG A 98 6.52 -5.91 5.76
C ARG A 98 5.37 -5.42 4.90
N PRO A 99 4.25 -4.95 5.48
CA PRO A 99 3.05 -4.61 4.74
C PRO A 99 3.21 -3.43 3.75
N GLY A 100 4.44 -2.96 3.51
CA GLY A 100 4.76 -1.81 2.67
C GLY A 100 4.24 -0.50 3.25
N ARG A 101 4.75 0.61 2.71
CA ARG A 101 4.22 1.95 3.00
C ARG A 101 3.04 2.21 2.08
N LEU A 102 1.91 2.67 2.61
CA LEU A 102 0.75 3.00 1.78
C LEU A 102 1.03 4.26 0.95
N GLU A 103 1.02 4.11 -0.37
CA GLU A 103 1.30 5.19 -1.32
C GLU A 103 0.06 5.71 -2.05
N ALA A 104 -0.94 4.85 -2.25
CA ALA A 104 -2.22 5.24 -2.84
C ALA A 104 -3.32 4.27 -2.39
N SER A 105 -4.55 4.75 -2.34
CA SER A 105 -5.71 3.90 -2.06
C SER A 105 -6.98 4.48 -2.63
N THR A 106 -7.93 3.62 -2.96
CA THR A 106 -9.30 4.00 -3.32
C THR A 106 -10.24 2.84 -3.01
N VAL A 107 -11.54 3.08 -3.15
CA VAL A 107 -12.55 2.03 -3.11
C VAL A 107 -13.31 2.01 -4.42
N TYR A 108 -13.89 0.87 -4.75
CA TYR A 108 -14.74 0.73 -5.93
C TYR A 108 -15.90 -0.21 -5.63
N VAL A 109 -16.95 -0.11 -6.43
CA VAL A 109 -18.12 -0.99 -6.34
C VAL A 109 -18.21 -1.77 -7.65
N PRO A 110 -17.87 -3.08 -7.65
CA PRO A 110 -18.07 -3.93 -8.84
C PRO A 110 -19.56 -4.12 -9.14
N GLU A 111 -19.89 -4.45 -10.39
CA GLU A 111 -21.26 -4.75 -10.79
C GLU A 111 -21.86 -5.86 -9.92
N GLY A 112 -22.94 -5.53 -9.18
CA GLY A 112 -23.65 -6.47 -8.31
C GLY A 112 -22.90 -6.92 -7.04
N GLY A 113 -21.77 -6.31 -6.71
CA GLY A 113 -20.86 -6.83 -5.68
C GLY A 113 -20.61 -5.93 -4.47
N LYS A 114 -19.85 -6.49 -3.51
CA LYS A 114 -19.40 -5.82 -2.29
C LYS A 114 -18.34 -4.76 -2.60
N THR A 115 -18.25 -3.71 -1.79
CA THR A 115 -17.24 -2.65 -1.94
C THR A 115 -15.82 -3.22 -1.83
N GLY A 116 -15.03 -3.09 -2.88
CA GLY A 116 -13.62 -3.43 -2.90
C GLY A 116 -12.77 -2.27 -2.41
N TYR A 117 -11.69 -2.58 -1.68
CA TYR A 117 -10.71 -1.63 -1.18
C TYR A 117 -9.35 -1.91 -1.81
N VAL A 118 -8.84 -0.94 -2.57
CA VAL A 118 -7.57 -1.00 -3.28
C VAL A 118 -6.51 -0.26 -2.46
N ARG A 119 -5.37 -0.92 -2.25
CA ARG A 119 -4.19 -0.35 -1.63
C ARG A 119 -2.97 -0.58 -2.50
N VAL A 120 -2.19 0.46 -2.71
CA VAL A 120 -0.88 0.39 -3.36
C VAL A 120 0.20 0.61 -2.30
N LEU A 121 1.01 -0.41 -2.07
CA LEU A 121 1.97 -0.49 -0.98
C LEU A 121 3.38 -0.49 -1.59
N GLU A 122 4.23 0.46 -1.21
CA GLU A 122 5.65 0.44 -1.56
C GLU A 122 6.41 -0.47 -0.60
N THR A 123 7.01 -1.52 -1.14
CA THR A 123 7.85 -2.50 -0.42
C THR A 123 9.30 -2.48 -0.92
N GLY A 124 9.65 -1.50 -1.75
CA GLY A 124 10.97 -1.32 -2.33
C GLY A 124 12.04 -0.90 -1.32
N ASP A 125 13.27 -0.78 -1.81
CA ASP A 125 14.44 -0.31 -1.08
C ASP A 125 15.08 0.91 -1.78
N ASP A 126 16.27 1.32 -1.35
CA ASP A 126 16.96 2.49 -1.91
C ASP A 126 17.34 2.33 -3.39
N ARG A 127 17.24 1.12 -3.97
CA ARG A 127 17.65 0.80 -5.34
C ARG A 127 16.48 0.45 -6.25
N SER A 128 15.34 0.07 -5.68
CA SER A 128 14.20 -0.42 -6.43
C SER A 128 12.88 0.09 -5.87
N ASP A 129 12.02 0.59 -6.75
CA ASP A 129 10.63 0.91 -6.40
C ASP A 129 9.79 -0.35 -6.67
N ARG A 130 9.49 -1.11 -5.61
CA ARG A 130 8.57 -2.24 -5.68
C ARG A 130 7.22 -1.83 -5.13
N TYR A 131 6.19 -1.93 -5.96
CA TYR A 131 4.80 -1.69 -5.56
C TYR A 131 4.02 -2.99 -5.52
N ARG A 132 3.28 -3.18 -4.43
CA ARG A 132 2.33 -4.28 -4.23
C ARG A 132 0.92 -3.71 -4.20
N ILE A 133 0.08 -4.14 -5.15
CA ILE A 133 -1.33 -3.79 -5.21
C ILE A 133 -2.12 -4.88 -4.51
N VAL A 134 -2.86 -4.50 -3.47
CA VAL A 134 -3.70 -5.41 -2.67
C VAL A 134 -5.16 -4.96 -2.79
N ILE A 135 -6.03 -5.89 -3.15
CA ILE A 135 -7.47 -5.63 -3.28
C ILE A 135 -8.23 -6.56 -2.34
N THR A 136 -8.96 -5.98 -1.41
CA THR A 136 -9.72 -6.70 -0.37
C THR A 136 -11.18 -6.28 -0.35
N ASP A 137 -12.05 -7.16 0.12
CA ASP A 137 -13.42 -6.81 0.49
C ASP A 137 -13.37 -5.81 1.65
N LEU A 138 -14.01 -4.65 1.53
CA LEU A 138 -13.93 -3.60 2.54
C LEU A 138 -14.55 -4.05 3.87
N ALA A 139 -15.64 -4.83 3.82
CA ALA A 139 -16.37 -5.24 5.01
C ALA A 139 -15.66 -6.36 5.79
N SER A 140 -15.18 -7.39 5.08
CA SER A 140 -14.56 -8.57 5.72
C SER A 140 -13.03 -8.53 5.77
N GLY A 141 -12.40 -7.62 5.03
CA GLY A 141 -10.94 -7.56 4.88
C GLY A 141 -10.33 -8.71 4.09
N LYS A 142 -11.14 -9.65 3.58
CA LYS A 142 -10.67 -10.82 2.81
C LYS A 142 -10.11 -10.38 1.47
N SER A 143 -9.01 -11.00 1.04
CA SER A 143 -8.45 -10.77 -0.30
C SER A 143 -9.46 -11.14 -1.38
N LEU A 144 -9.61 -10.26 -2.36
CA LEU A 144 -10.46 -10.49 -3.54
C LEU A 144 -9.65 -11.07 -4.71
N ALA A 145 -8.34 -10.87 -4.72
CA ALA A 145 -7.39 -11.45 -5.66
C ALA A 145 -6.03 -11.68 -5.01
N GLU A 146 -5.17 -12.42 -5.70
CA GLU A 146 -3.74 -12.44 -5.43
C GLU A 146 -3.14 -11.05 -5.63
N PRO A 147 -2.32 -10.54 -4.70
CA PRO A 147 -1.65 -9.25 -4.85
C PRO A 147 -0.79 -9.17 -6.12
N GLN A 148 -0.83 -8.03 -6.80
CA GLN A 148 0.03 -7.78 -7.96
C GLN A 148 1.29 -7.06 -7.50
N THR A 149 2.45 -7.62 -7.81
CA THR A 149 3.75 -6.99 -7.56
C THR A 149 4.33 -6.44 -8.86
N ILE A 150 4.78 -5.20 -8.82
CA ILE A 150 5.35 -4.49 -9.96
C ILE A 150 6.63 -3.79 -9.50
N ASP A 151 7.73 -4.08 -10.19
CA ASP A 151 9.05 -3.53 -9.89
C ASP A 151 9.47 -2.49 -10.92
N PHE A 152 10.12 -1.43 -10.44
CA PHE A 152 10.79 -0.42 -11.24
C PHE A 152 12.22 -0.20 -10.71
N GLN A 153 13.14 0.13 -11.62
CA GLN A 153 14.45 0.64 -11.24
C GLN A 153 14.30 2.07 -10.76
N ARG A 154 14.74 2.36 -9.53
CA ARG A 154 14.62 3.69 -8.94
C ARG A 154 15.49 4.68 -9.70
N ASN A 155 14.93 5.82 -10.09
CA ASN A 155 15.65 6.89 -10.77
C ASN A 155 15.08 8.27 -10.39
N THR A 156 15.67 9.35 -10.88
CA THR A 156 15.22 10.73 -10.58
C THR A 156 13.82 11.05 -11.09
N GLY A 157 13.31 10.25 -12.03
CA GLY A 157 11.94 10.30 -12.54
C GLY A 157 10.93 9.50 -11.71
N SER A 158 11.36 8.74 -10.70
CA SER A 158 10.46 7.98 -9.83
C SER A 158 9.45 8.91 -9.14
N ARG A 159 8.17 8.53 -9.17
CA ARG A 159 7.07 9.29 -8.58
C ARG A 159 6.16 8.38 -7.78
N ARG A 160 5.50 8.96 -6.76
CA ARG A 160 4.49 8.25 -6.00
C ARG A 160 3.35 7.80 -6.92
N PRO A 161 2.80 6.59 -6.70
CA PRO A 161 1.56 6.15 -7.30
C PRO A 161 0.45 7.20 -7.22
N GLY A 162 -0.27 7.39 -8.32
CA GLY A 162 -1.53 8.14 -8.33
C GLY A 162 -2.67 7.20 -8.71
N ILE A 163 -3.79 7.27 -8.00
CA ILE A 163 -5.01 6.51 -8.32
C ILE A 163 -6.18 7.48 -8.42
N LYS A 164 -7.06 7.27 -9.40
CA LYS A 164 -8.22 8.14 -9.62
C LYS A 164 -9.33 7.39 -10.34
N GLN A 165 -10.57 7.71 -10.00
CA GLN A 165 -11.74 7.26 -10.75
C GLN A 165 -12.07 8.27 -11.85
N PHE A 166 -12.20 7.79 -13.10
CA PHE A 166 -12.61 8.62 -14.24
C PHE A 166 -14.13 8.62 -14.39
N SER A 167 -14.65 9.50 -15.23
CA SER A 167 -16.09 9.69 -15.48
C SER A 167 -16.78 8.48 -16.11
N ASP A 168 -16.00 7.56 -16.71
CA ASP A 168 -16.47 6.25 -17.18
C ASP A 168 -16.71 5.24 -16.03
N GLY A 169 -16.47 5.65 -14.78
CA GLY A 169 -16.61 4.83 -13.59
C GLY A 169 -15.42 3.91 -13.32
N ASN A 170 -14.45 3.83 -14.23
CA ASN A 170 -13.28 2.97 -14.07
C ASN A 170 -12.22 3.62 -13.18
N VAL A 171 -11.46 2.76 -12.49
CA VAL A 171 -10.32 3.18 -11.66
C VAL A 171 -9.03 3.06 -12.46
N TYR A 172 -8.31 4.17 -12.55
CA TYR A 172 -7.00 4.24 -13.21
C TYR A 172 -5.89 4.46 -12.18
N LEU A 173 -4.77 3.79 -12.40
CA LEU A 173 -3.59 3.83 -11.55
C LEU A 173 -2.38 4.18 -12.41
N VAL A 174 -1.64 5.21 -12.05
CA VAL A 174 -0.33 5.52 -12.61
C VAL A 174 0.73 5.13 -11.59
N LEU A 175 1.57 4.15 -11.93
CA LEU A 175 2.71 3.72 -11.12
C LEU A 175 4.00 4.34 -11.62
N ASN A 176 4.78 4.89 -10.68
CA ASN A 176 6.10 5.45 -10.91
C ASN A 176 6.19 6.50 -12.02
N ALA A 177 5.07 7.16 -12.35
CA ALA A 177 4.91 8.01 -13.55
C ALA A 177 5.29 7.32 -14.87
N GLN A 178 5.26 5.99 -14.94
CA GLN A 178 5.72 5.22 -16.10
C GLN A 178 4.69 4.22 -16.62
N ARG A 179 3.82 3.71 -15.76
CA ARG A 179 2.86 2.67 -16.12
C ARG A 179 1.44 3.11 -15.81
N LEU A 180 0.62 3.23 -16.85
CA LEU A 180 -0.83 3.38 -16.73
C LEU A 180 -1.45 2.00 -16.58
N MET A 181 -2.30 1.85 -15.60
CA MET A 181 -3.08 0.65 -15.37
C MET A 181 -4.55 1.00 -15.17
N ARG A 182 -5.44 0.07 -15.52
CA ARG A 182 -6.88 0.19 -15.30
C ARG A 182 -7.35 -1.01 -14.49
N LEU A 183 -8.22 -0.79 -13.51
CA LEU A 183 -8.90 -1.87 -12.81
C LEU A 183 -9.93 -2.52 -13.74
N GLU A 184 -9.89 -3.84 -13.88
CA GLU A 184 -10.84 -4.56 -14.72
C GLU A 184 -12.26 -4.51 -14.14
N PRO A 185 -13.28 -4.20 -14.95
CA PRO A 185 -14.67 -4.26 -14.49
C PRO A 185 -15.09 -5.67 -14.04
N ALA A 186 -14.60 -6.69 -14.75
CA ALA A 186 -14.96 -8.09 -14.53
C ALA A 186 -14.21 -8.77 -13.37
N GLY A 187 -13.22 -8.11 -12.75
CA GLY A 187 -12.46 -8.73 -11.67
C GLY A 187 -11.51 -7.79 -10.93
N PRO A 188 -11.17 -8.11 -9.67
CA PRO A 188 -10.29 -7.33 -8.79
C PRO A 188 -8.82 -7.41 -9.24
N ARG A 189 -8.50 -6.94 -10.44
CA ARG A 189 -7.15 -6.95 -11.01
C ARG A 189 -6.92 -5.74 -11.91
N PHE A 190 -5.73 -5.14 -11.81
CA PHE A 190 -5.27 -4.10 -12.72
C PHE A 190 -4.60 -4.70 -13.97
N VAL A 191 -4.94 -4.17 -15.14
CA VAL A 191 -4.29 -4.45 -16.42
C VAL A 191 -3.42 -3.29 -16.86
N ASP A 192 -2.31 -3.60 -17.53
CA ASP A 192 -1.41 -2.59 -18.12
C ASP A 192 -2.05 -2.00 -19.38
N MET A 193 -2.06 -0.67 -19.48
CA MET A 193 -2.69 0.07 -20.56
C MET A 193 -1.67 0.80 -21.45
N ASN A 194 -0.36 0.67 -21.23
CA ASN A 194 0.65 1.43 -21.96
C ASN A 194 0.62 1.14 -23.46
N GLU A 195 0.54 -0.15 -23.85
CA GLU A 195 0.46 -0.54 -25.25
C GLU A 195 -0.82 -0.02 -25.91
N ALA A 196 -1.97 -0.17 -25.22
CA ALA A 196 -3.25 0.36 -25.69
C ALA A 196 -3.21 1.89 -25.86
N LEU A 197 -2.54 2.61 -24.95
CA LEU A 197 -2.36 4.06 -25.02
C LEU A 197 -1.52 4.47 -26.23
N ILE A 198 -0.38 3.81 -26.46
CA ILE A 198 0.51 4.11 -27.61
C ILE A 198 -0.19 3.77 -28.93
N ASN A 199 -0.83 2.60 -29.01
CA ASN A 199 -1.51 2.14 -30.23
C ASN A 199 -2.73 2.98 -30.59
N ARG A 200 -3.36 3.66 -29.62
CA ARG A 200 -4.45 4.60 -29.89
C ARG A 200 -3.95 5.90 -30.55
N TYR A 201 -2.71 6.31 -30.27
CA TYR A 201 -2.13 7.57 -30.74
C TYR A 201 -0.74 7.38 -31.35
N PRO A 202 -0.59 6.57 -32.42
CA PRO A 202 0.73 6.21 -32.95
C PRO A 202 1.50 7.41 -33.49
N GLN A 203 0.80 8.45 -33.99
CA GLN A 203 1.44 9.65 -34.50
C GLN A 203 2.04 10.53 -33.38
N GLN A 204 1.37 10.61 -32.24
CA GLN A 204 1.79 11.47 -31.12
C GLN A 204 2.69 10.73 -30.13
N LEU A 205 2.42 9.44 -29.89
CA LEU A 205 3.03 8.63 -28.82
C LEU A 205 3.89 7.47 -29.35
N GLY A 206 4.02 7.28 -30.67
CA GLY A 206 4.77 6.17 -31.27
C GLY A 206 6.28 6.18 -30.97
N VAL A 207 6.83 7.32 -30.59
CA VAL A 207 8.22 7.48 -30.09
C VAL A 207 8.41 6.93 -28.66
N GLY A 208 7.31 6.52 -28.01
CA GLY A 208 7.29 6.02 -26.65
C GLY A 208 7.04 7.12 -25.60
N ILE A 209 6.75 6.66 -24.38
CA ILE A 209 6.32 7.49 -23.25
C ILE A 209 7.43 7.56 -22.21
N ALA A 210 7.85 8.77 -21.86
CA ALA A 210 8.83 9.05 -20.81
C ALA A 210 8.17 9.28 -19.45
N LYS A 211 6.98 9.90 -19.42
CA LYS A 211 6.27 10.26 -18.19
C LYS A 211 4.74 10.22 -18.35
N LEU A 212 4.05 9.77 -17.32
CA LEU A 212 2.60 9.75 -17.18
C LEU A 212 2.18 10.37 -15.85
N GLU A 213 1.14 11.20 -15.86
CA GLU A 213 0.54 11.79 -14.66
C GLU A 213 -0.98 11.85 -14.78
N LEU A 214 -1.68 11.58 -13.67
CA LEU A 214 -3.12 11.86 -13.57
C LEU A 214 -3.31 13.35 -13.34
N ALA A 215 -4.23 13.96 -14.07
CA ALA A 215 -4.51 15.38 -13.93
C ALA A 215 -5.32 15.70 -12.66
N ILE A 216 -5.27 16.97 -12.25
CA ILE A 216 -6.04 17.52 -11.14
C ILE A 216 -7.55 17.48 -11.40
N ASN A 217 -8.37 17.77 -10.38
CA ASN A 217 -9.84 17.67 -10.45
C ASN A 217 -10.50 18.57 -11.51
N ALA A 218 -9.84 19.67 -11.91
CA ALA A 218 -10.31 20.51 -13.02
C ALA A 218 -10.35 19.77 -14.38
N TYR A 219 -9.57 18.69 -14.51
CA TYR A 219 -9.44 17.85 -15.70
C TYR A 219 -9.68 16.38 -15.30
N PRO A 220 -10.94 15.99 -15.06
CA PRO A 220 -11.25 14.72 -14.38
C PRO A 220 -10.67 13.48 -15.08
N ASP A 221 -10.69 13.45 -16.40
CA ASP A 221 -10.37 12.26 -17.22
C ASP A 221 -9.06 12.40 -18.04
N MET A 222 -8.23 13.37 -17.65
CA MET A 222 -7.03 13.72 -18.39
C MET A 222 -5.79 13.03 -17.82
N LEU A 223 -4.99 12.48 -18.72
CA LEU A 223 -3.62 12.08 -18.48
C LEU A 223 -2.69 13.13 -19.09
N LYS A 224 -1.69 13.56 -18.33
CA LYS A 224 -0.56 14.29 -18.89
C LYS A 224 0.51 13.28 -19.29
N VAL A 225 0.90 13.32 -20.56
CA VAL A 225 1.86 12.38 -21.17
C VAL A 225 3.05 13.15 -21.72
N THR A 226 4.25 12.80 -21.28
CA THR A 226 5.50 13.29 -21.88
C THR A 226 6.11 12.16 -22.71
N THR A 227 6.42 12.43 -23.98
CA THR A 227 7.06 11.46 -24.88
C THR A 227 8.56 11.34 -24.63
N ASN A 228 9.19 10.31 -25.19
CA ASN A 228 10.66 10.16 -25.17
C ASN A 228 11.40 11.29 -25.90
N SER A 229 10.75 11.99 -26.84
CA SER A 229 11.27 13.18 -27.51
C SER A 229 10.97 14.49 -26.77
N GLY A 230 10.24 14.43 -25.65
CA GLY A 230 9.99 15.57 -24.76
C GLY A 230 8.76 16.41 -25.09
N GLU A 231 7.90 16.00 -26.03
CA GLU A 231 6.60 16.64 -26.22
C GLU A 231 5.64 16.30 -25.08
N ASN A 232 4.83 17.27 -24.67
CA ASN A 232 3.78 17.11 -23.67
C ASN A 232 2.41 17.11 -24.33
N TYR A 233 1.62 16.10 -24.02
CA TYR A 233 0.26 15.92 -24.48
C TYR A 233 -0.71 15.81 -23.30
N ASN A 234 -1.89 16.39 -23.49
CA ASN A 234 -3.07 16.18 -22.66
C ASN A 234 -3.93 15.12 -23.37
N VAL A 235 -4.00 13.92 -22.79
CA VAL A 235 -4.77 12.78 -23.31
C VAL A 235 -6.05 12.65 -22.50
N TYR A 236 -7.20 12.93 -23.12
CA TYR A 236 -8.51 12.71 -22.55
C TYR A 236 -8.96 11.29 -22.87
N TRP A 237 -8.57 10.35 -22.00
CA TRP A 237 -8.67 8.93 -22.29
C TRP A 237 -10.10 8.46 -22.58
N VAL A 238 -11.09 8.97 -21.83
CA VAL A 238 -12.49 8.58 -21.96
C VAL A 238 -13.09 9.05 -23.29
N THR A 239 -12.82 10.28 -23.71
CA THR A 239 -13.37 10.85 -24.96
C THR A 239 -12.53 10.49 -26.18
N GLY A 240 -11.26 10.14 -25.97
CA GLY A 240 -10.33 9.77 -27.01
C GLY A 240 -9.58 10.92 -27.65
N GLU A 241 -9.74 12.14 -27.15
CA GLU A 241 -9.00 13.30 -27.66
C GLU A 241 -7.58 13.36 -27.10
N ILE A 242 -6.65 13.84 -27.92
CA ILE A 242 -5.28 14.13 -27.55
C ILE A 242 -4.92 15.52 -28.08
N LEU A 243 -4.39 16.37 -27.21
CA LEU A 243 -3.97 17.73 -27.55
C LEU A 243 -2.55 17.96 -27.09
N ARG A 244 -1.80 18.78 -27.81
CA ARG A 244 -0.53 19.29 -27.27
C ARG A 244 -0.83 20.17 -26.07
N GLU A 245 0.00 20.11 -25.02
CA GLU A 245 -0.27 20.82 -23.77
C GLU A 245 -0.51 22.34 -23.98
N GLY A 246 0.31 22.97 -24.83
CA GLY A 246 0.20 24.40 -25.14
C GLY A 246 -1.05 24.80 -25.95
N GLU A 247 -1.78 23.84 -26.51
CA GLU A 247 -2.95 24.10 -27.37
C GLU A 247 -4.27 24.01 -26.60
N SER A 248 -4.29 23.29 -25.47
CA SER A 248 -5.53 22.97 -24.75
C SER A 248 -6.33 24.18 -24.28
N TYR A 249 -5.64 25.25 -23.87
CA TYR A 249 -6.32 26.49 -23.46
C TYR A 249 -7.04 27.17 -24.63
N ASN A 250 -6.39 27.21 -25.80
CA ASN A 250 -6.95 27.84 -26.98
C ASN A 250 -8.07 26.99 -27.59
N ASP A 251 -7.91 25.66 -27.62
CA ASP A 251 -8.95 24.72 -28.07
C ASP A 251 -10.25 24.95 -27.30
N LEU A 252 -10.19 24.93 -25.96
CA LEU A 252 -11.36 25.15 -25.09
C LEU A 252 -12.06 26.49 -25.36
N ARG A 253 -11.33 27.58 -25.59
CA ARG A 253 -11.90 28.91 -25.83
C ARG A 253 -12.53 29.06 -27.21
N GLN A 254 -12.06 28.30 -28.19
CA GLN A 254 -12.55 28.35 -29.57
C GLN A 254 -13.73 27.42 -29.81
N ARG A 255 -14.10 26.59 -28.83
CA ARG A 255 -15.25 25.69 -28.94
C ARG A 255 -16.54 26.47 -29.21
N PRO A 256 -17.37 26.01 -30.16
CA PRO A 256 -18.61 26.71 -30.52
C PRO A 256 -19.72 26.38 -29.52
N TYR A 257 -19.53 26.67 -28.23
CA TYR A 257 -20.49 26.37 -27.16
C TYR A 257 -21.89 26.91 -27.46
N ALA A 258 -22.01 28.02 -28.18
CA ALA A 258 -23.31 28.52 -28.62
C ALA A 258 -24.15 27.45 -29.35
N SER A 259 -23.51 26.60 -30.15
CA SER A 259 -24.15 25.49 -30.90
C SER A 259 -24.46 24.26 -30.05
N TYR A 260 -23.92 24.16 -28.83
CA TYR A 260 -24.10 22.98 -27.99
C TYR A 260 -25.49 23.04 -27.34
N VAL A 261 -26.22 21.93 -27.44
CA VAL A 261 -27.58 21.77 -26.92
C VAL A 261 -27.63 21.03 -25.58
N ALA A 262 -26.65 20.17 -25.31
CA ALA A 262 -26.57 19.44 -24.06
C ALA A 262 -25.93 20.31 -22.97
N THR A 263 -26.51 20.27 -21.77
CA THR A 263 -25.96 20.92 -20.58
C THR A 263 -25.78 19.90 -19.46
N VAL A 264 -24.80 20.17 -18.60
CA VAL A 264 -24.60 19.46 -17.33
C VAL A 264 -24.69 20.49 -16.21
N LYS A 265 -25.62 20.27 -15.27
CA LYS A 265 -25.72 21.08 -14.06
C LYS A 265 -24.56 20.75 -13.12
N ARG A 266 -23.92 21.79 -12.58
CA ARG A 266 -22.75 21.70 -11.71
C ARG A 266 -22.86 22.65 -10.54
N ILE A 267 -22.18 22.30 -9.46
CA ILE A 267 -21.91 23.21 -8.33
C ILE A 267 -20.40 23.44 -8.28
N ALA A 268 -20.00 24.70 -8.08
CA ALA A 268 -18.61 25.06 -7.89
C ALA A 268 -18.46 26.11 -6.80
N VAL A 269 -17.21 26.30 -6.39
CA VAL A 269 -16.79 27.47 -5.64
C VAL A 269 -16.29 28.50 -6.66
N ALA A 270 -16.97 29.64 -6.75
CA ALA A 270 -16.49 30.79 -7.52
C ALA A 270 -15.65 31.69 -6.60
N ALA A 271 -14.49 32.15 -7.07
CA ALA A 271 -13.69 33.13 -6.33
C ALA A 271 -14.45 34.45 -6.23
N ALA A 272 -14.45 35.06 -5.05
CA ALA A 272 -15.13 36.33 -4.78
C ALA A 272 -14.10 37.45 -4.67
N THR A 273 -13.91 38.18 -5.78
CA THR A 273 -12.83 39.15 -5.96
C THR A 273 -13.31 40.58 -5.71
N SER A 274 -12.55 41.36 -4.96
CA SER A 274 -12.82 42.78 -4.70
C SER A 274 -11.60 43.65 -5.05
N ASP A 275 -11.79 44.95 -5.33
CA ASP A 275 -10.67 45.89 -5.56
C ASP A 275 -9.74 46.02 -4.35
N ARG A 276 -10.28 45.78 -3.14
CA ARG A 276 -9.55 45.93 -1.88
C ARG A 276 -8.57 44.79 -1.66
N ASP A 277 -8.78 43.68 -2.36
CA ASP A 277 -8.02 42.46 -2.23
C ASP A 277 -7.28 42.23 -3.55
N ARG A 278 -6.05 42.75 -3.67
CA ARG A 278 -5.16 42.33 -4.77
C ARG A 278 -4.86 40.85 -4.58
N ALA A 279 -5.63 39.98 -5.25
CA ALA A 279 -5.42 38.54 -5.45
C ALA A 279 -4.64 37.89 -4.30
N SER A 280 -5.25 37.81 -3.11
CA SER A 280 -4.63 37.15 -1.97
C SER A 280 -5.00 35.67 -1.99
N SER A 281 -4.13 34.79 -1.49
CA SER A 281 -4.47 33.37 -1.27
C SER A 281 -5.64 33.16 -0.30
N ASN A 282 -6.18 34.23 0.29
CA ASN A 282 -7.22 34.24 1.30
C ASN A 282 -8.54 34.79 0.76
N ASP A 283 -8.65 35.01 -0.55
CA ASP A 283 -9.90 35.50 -1.13
C ASP A 283 -11.00 34.44 -0.92
N PRO A 284 -12.18 34.84 -0.40
CA PRO A 284 -13.24 33.90 -0.13
C PRO A 284 -13.82 33.35 -1.44
N GLY A 285 -14.30 32.12 -1.38
CA GLY A 285 -15.14 31.51 -2.39
C GLY A 285 -16.63 31.64 -2.04
N LEU A 286 -17.46 31.64 -3.07
CA LEU A 286 -18.92 31.60 -2.99
C LEU A 286 -19.44 30.37 -3.72
N LEU A 287 -20.41 29.66 -3.14
CA LEU A 287 -21.02 28.52 -3.82
C LEU A 287 -21.97 28.99 -4.90
N VAL A 288 -21.80 28.44 -6.09
CA VAL A 288 -22.62 28.74 -7.26
C VAL A 288 -23.12 27.45 -7.89
N SER A 289 -24.33 27.51 -8.46
CA SER A 289 -24.83 26.51 -9.41
C SER A 289 -24.77 27.09 -10.81
N TYR A 290 -24.40 26.27 -11.78
CA TYR A 290 -24.40 26.66 -13.18
C TYR A 290 -24.66 25.46 -14.08
N GLU A 291 -25.03 25.73 -15.32
CA GLU A 291 -25.08 24.74 -16.38
C GLU A 291 -23.87 24.94 -17.30
N GLN A 292 -23.13 23.87 -17.54
CA GLN A 292 -22.06 23.87 -18.53
C GLN A 292 -22.56 23.22 -19.80
N LYS A 293 -22.44 23.91 -20.92
CA LYS A 293 -22.65 23.35 -22.24
C LYS A 293 -21.57 22.33 -22.56
N VAL A 294 -22.00 21.15 -22.98
CA VAL A 294 -21.12 20.03 -23.33
C VAL A 294 -21.56 19.41 -24.66
N ARG A 295 -20.67 18.65 -25.28
CA ARG A 295 -21.00 17.80 -26.42
C ARG A 295 -20.60 16.36 -26.10
N PRO A 296 -21.50 15.37 -26.25
CA PRO A 296 -21.13 13.97 -26.10
C PRO A 296 -19.95 13.61 -27.00
N GLY A 297 -18.99 12.87 -26.45
CA GLY A 297 -17.77 12.48 -27.15
C GLY A 297 -16.67 13.53 -27.19
N GLU A 298 -16.88 14.72 -26.62
CA GLU A 298 -15.82 15.72 -26.44
C GLU A 298 -15.46 15.90 -24.96
N TYR A 299 -14.20 16.19 -24.68
CA TYR A 299 -13.72 16.44 -23.33
C TYR A 299 -14.32 17.72 -22.78
N ALA A 300 -14.51 17.73 -21.46
CA ALA A 300 -14.96 18.88 -20.71
C ALA A 300 -14.02 19.11 -19.51
N THR A 301 -13.86 20.36 -19.12
CA THR A 301 -13.10 20.77 -17.94
C THR A 301 -14.01 21.46 -16.95
N ARG A 302 -13.63 21.46 -15.67
CA ARG A 302 -14.34 22.24 -14.66
C ARG A 302 -13.77 23.67 -14.68
N PRO A 303 -14.55 24.67 -15.11
CA PRO A 303 -14.04 26.03 -15.23
C PRO A 303 -13.72 26.64 -13.87
N TYR A 304 -12.69 27.48 -13.83
CA TYR A 304 -12.53 28.47 -12.78
C TYR A 304 -13.54 29.59 -12.98
N LEU A 305 -14.34 29.87 -11.95
CA LEU A 305 -15.37 30.90 -11.95
C LEU A 305 -14.98 32.03 -11.00
N GLU A 306 -15.29 33.25 -11.39
CA GLU A 306 -15.02 34.46 -10.63
C GLU A 306 -16.28 35.32 -10.56
N LEU A 307 -16.58 35.81 -9.35
CA LEU A 307 -17.58 36.81 -9.06
C LEU A 307 -16.87 38.07 -8.58
N LEU A 308 -17.14 39.18 -9.25
CA LEU A 308 -16.58 40.47 -8.92
C LEU A 308 -17.57 41.26 -8.07
N ASP A 309 -17.07 41.88 -7.02
CA ASP A 309 -17.85 42.83 -6.22
C ASP A 309 -18.38 43.97 -7.13
N ALA A 310 -19.63 44.39 -6.93
CA ALA A 310 -20.27 45.43 -7.74
C ALA A 310 -19.52 46.79 -7.68
N GLY A 311 -18.73 47.03 -6.63
CA GLY A 311 -17.88 48.21 -6.47
C GLY A 311 -16.56 48.17 -7.24
N ASN A 312 -16.21 47.03 -7.86
CA ASN A 312 -14.93 46.79 -8.53
C ASN A 312 -14.65 47.81 -9.65
N SER A 313 -13.41 48.28 -9.71
CA SER A 313 -12.93 49.35 -10.59
C SER A 313 -12.85 48.90 -12.04
N GLY A 314 -12.56 47.62 -12.28
CA GLY A 314 -12.60 46.98 -13.60
C GLY A 314 -14.01 46.90 -14.18
N LEU A 315 -15.04 46.91 -13.33
CA LEU A 315 -16.44 47.03 -13.78
C LEU A 315 -16.76 48.44 -14.28
N ARG A 316 -16.26 49.48 -13.60
CA ARG A 316 -16.55 50.88 -13.95
C ARG A 316 -16.01 51.29 -15.31
N SER A 317 -14.90 50.67 -15.74
CA SER A 317 -14.27 50.99 -17.02
C SER A 317 -14.94 50.31 -18.22
N MET A 318 -15.63 49.18 -18.02
CA MET A 318 -16.25 48.38 -19.09
C MET A 318 -17.55 47.70 -18.63
N PRO A 319 -18.57 48.46 -18.17
CA PRO A 319 -19.77 47.89 -17.56
C PRO A 319 -20.54 46.95 -18.50
N GLU A 320 -20.45 47.16 -19.82
CA GLU A 320 -21.11 46.35 -20.84
C GLU A 320 -20.61 44.90 -20.91
N ARG A 321 -19.44 44.60 -20.33
CA ARG A 321 -18.87 43.24 -20.31
C ARG A 321 -19.42 42.39 -19.16
N TYR A 322 -20.09 43.01 -18.19
CA TYR A 322 -20.49 42.35 -16.95
C TYR A 322 -22.01 42.25 -16.81
N ALA A 323 -22.46 41.20 -16.14
CA ALA A 323 -23.86 41.01 -15.76
C ALA A 323 -23.96 40.71 -14.27
N ALA A 324 -25.06 41.14 -13.66
CA ALA A 324 -25.35 40.84 -12.26
C ALA A 324 -25.75 39.37 -12.10
N VAL A 325 -25.11 38.67 -11.17
CA VAL A 325 -25.59 37.40 -10.60
C VAL A 325 -26.49 37.70 -9.40
N THR A 326 -26.09 38.70 -8.61
CA THR A 326 -26.87 39.33 -7.53
C THR A 326 -26.57 40.84 -7.54
N PRO A 327 -27.27 41.67 -6.75
CA PRO A 327 -26.93 43.09 -6.62
C PRO A 327 -25.49 43.36 -6.15
N GLU A 328 -24.88 42.40 -5.44
CA GLU A 328 -23.51 42.52 -4.88
C GLU A 328 -22.44 41.91 -5.78
N TRP A 329 -22.82 40.94 -6.62
CA TRP A 329 -21.88 40.08 -7.34
C TRP A 329 -22.15 40.06 -8.83
N MET A 330 -21.08 40.32 -9.58
CA MET A 330 -21.08 40.53 -11.02
C MET A 330 -20.18 39.50 -11.69
N VAL A 331 -20.45 39.19 -12.96
CA VAL A 331 -19.68 38.20 -13.72
C VAL A 331 -19.35 38.70 -15.12
N ASN A 332 -18.17 38.34 -15.63
CA ASN A 332 -17.78 38.66 -17.00
C ASN A 332 -18.51 37.75 -17.99
N THR A 333 -19.41 38.33 -18.78
CA THR A 333 -20.30 37.59 -19.69
C THR A 333 -19.54 36.94 -20.85
N SER A 334 -18.51 37.61 -21.38
CA SER A 334 -17.64 37.04 -22.42
C SER A 334 -16.89 35.83 -21.90
N ARG A 335 -16.40 35.89 -20.64
CA ARG A 335 -15.71 34.76 -20.02
C ARG A 335 -16.65 33.56 -19.83
N LEU A 336 -17.90 33.77 -19.42
CA LEU A 336 -18.86 32.67 -19.33
C LEU A 336 -19.13 32.02 -20.69
N LYS A 337 -19.28 32.84 -21.75
CA LYS A 337 -19.46 32.35 -23.13
C LYS A 337 -18.27 31.50 -23.59
N GLU A 338 -17.04 31.94 -23.34
CA GLU A 338 -15.80 31.19 -23.65
C GLU A 338 -15.67 29.87 -22.89
N LEU A 339 -16.37 29.72 -21.77
CA LEU A 339 -16.35 28.52 -20.92
C LEU A 339 -17.58 27.64 -21.12
N GLY A 340 -18.50 28.03 -22.01
CA GLY A 340 -19.78 27.36 -22.21
C GLY A 340 -20.69 27.40 -20.97
N VAL A 341 -20.51 28.36 -20.08
CA VAL A 341 -21.29 28.47 -18.84
C VAL A 341 -22.55 29.30 -19.07
N VAL A 342 -23.69 28.75 -18.63
CA VAL A 342 -25.00 29.42 -18.63
C VAL A 342 -25.69 29.21 -17.28
N ASN A 343 -26.75 29.98 -17.01
CA ASN A 343 -27.57 29.88 -15.79
C ASN A 343 -26.74 29.90 -14.48
N LEU A 344 -25.70 30.73 -14.43
CA LEU A 344 -24.89 30.92 -13.23
C LEU A 344 -25.71 31.63 -12.14
N THR A 345 -25.82 30.98 -10.98
CA THR A 345 -26.61 31.47 -9.84
C THR A 345 -25.82 31.31 -8.54
N LEU A 346 -25.94 32.29 -7.65
CA LEU A 346 -25.39 32.20 -6.29
C LEU A 346 -26.29 31.32 -5.43
N LEU A 347 -25.71 30.34 -4.71
CA LEU A 347 -26.47 29.49 -3.81
C LEU A 347 -26.68 30.17 -2.44
N PRO A 348 -27.92 30.24 -1.92
CA PRO A 348 -28.17 30.78 -0.59
C PRO A 348 -27.51 29.89 0.50
N PRO A 349 -27.01 30.48 1.61
CA PRO A 349 -27.14 31.89 2.00
C PRO A 349 -26.07 32.84 1.42
N GLY A 350 -25.39 32.51 0.31
CA GLY A 350 -24.35 33.38 -0.26
C GLY A 350 -23.14 33.56 0.66
N GLN A 351 -22.94 32.61 1.59
CA GLN A 351 -21.90 32.69 2.60
C GLN A 351 -20.50 32.53 1.98
N LYS A 352 -19.61 33.46 2.34
CA LYS A 352 -18.17 33.40 2.05
C LYS A 352 -17.54 32.17 2.72
N ARG A 353 -16.74 31.43 1.95
CA ARG A 353 -16.03 30.23 2.38
C ARG A 353 -14.57 30.34 1.99
N PHE A 354 -13.65 30.23 2.94
CA PHE A 354 -12.22 30.39 2.68
C PHE A 354 -11.58 29.06 2.34
N HIS A 355 -10.55 29.05 1.48
CA HIS A 355 -9.89 27.82 1.02
C HIS A 355 -10.92 26.73 0.67
N ALA A 356 -11.93 27.10 -0.11
CA ALA A 356 -13.08 26.25 -0.37
C ALA A 356 -12.91 25.49 -1.67
N ASP A 357 -13.11 24.18 -1.63
CA ASP A 357 -12.99 23.29 -2.78
C ASP A 357 -14.15 22.31 -2.85
N VAL A 358 -14.60 22.03 -4.07
CA VAL A 358 -15.40 20.83 -4.33
C VAL A 358 -14.45 19.65 -4.41
N LEU A 359 -14.52 18.75 -3.42
CA LEU A 359 -13.65 17.58 -3.35
C LEU A 359 -14.10 16.52 -4.36
N ALA A 360 -15.39 16.22 -4.39
CA ALA A 360 -15.98 15.20 -5.25
C ALA A 360 -17.47 15.48 -5.50
N GLU A 361 -17.99 14.89 -6.57
CA GLU A 361 -19.39 15.00 -6.97
C GLU A 361 -19.85 13.66 -7.53
N ASN A 362 -20.99 13.16 -7.05
CA ASN A 362 -21.68 12.02 -7.63
C ASN A 362 -23.01 12.46 -8.27
N ALA A 363 -23.89 11.52 -8.59
CA ALA A 363 -25.15 11.82 -9.28
C ALA A 363 -26.06 12.77 -8.49
N THR A 364 -26.09 12.68 -7.15
CA THR A 364 -27.08 13.35 -6.29
C THR A 364 -26.48 14.31 -5.27
N ARG A 365 -25.18 14.24 -5.02
CA ARG A 365 -24.48 14.99 -3.96
C ARG A 365 -23.20 15.65 -4.45
N VAL A 366 -22.86 16.75 -3.80
CA VAL A 366 -21.56 17.43 -3.90
C VAL A 366 -20.94 17.46 -2.51
N LEU A 367 -19.71 16.97 -2.40
CA LEU A 367 -18.89 17.05 -1.19
C LEU A 367 -17.89 18.19 -1.34
N LEU A 368 -17.95 19.15 -0.43
CA LEU A 368 -17.00 20.26 -0.37
C LEU A 368 -16.28 20.33 0.97
N ALA A 369 -15.10 20.93 0.97
CA ALA A 369 -14.37 21.31 2.17
C ALA A 369 -14.03 22.79 2.13
N TYR A 370 -14.08 23.46 3.29
CA TYR A 370 -13.78 24.89 3.38
C TYR A 370 -13.45 25.32 4.82
N ASN A 371 -12.89 26.51 4.98
CA ASN A 371 -12.72 27.17 6.26
C ASN A 371 -13.80 28.25 6.43
N ALA A 372 -14.38 28.35 7.63
CA ALA A 372 -15.36 29.39 7.94
C ALA A 372 -14.73 30.79 8.01
N THR A 373 -13.43 30.87 8.29
CA THR A 373 -12.64 32.10 8.36
C THR A 373 -11.35 31.92 7.56
N PRO A 374 -10.58 33.00 7.27
CA PRO A 374 -9.26 32.87 6.65
C PRO A 374 -8.23 32.11 7.49
N VAL A 375 -8.51 31.83 8.77
CA VAL A 375 -7.54 31.20 9.67
C VAL A 375 -7.53 29.70 9.43
N THR A 376 -6.41 29.19 8.93
CA THR A 376 -6.24 27.78 8.56
C THR A 376 -6.19 26.83 9.77
N GLU A 377 -5.79 27.34 10.94
CA GLU A 377 -5.66 26.55 12.18
C GLU A 377 -7.01 26.15 12.80
N GLN A 378 -8.11 26.81 12.44
CA GLN A 378 -9.46 26.56 12.98
C GLN A 378 -10.13 25.31 12.40
N GLY A 379 -9.41 24.53 11.60
CA GLY A 379 -9.92 23.33 10.96
C GLY A 379 -10.85 23.60 9.78
N ARG A 380 -11.02 22.59 8.93
CA ARG A 380 -11.98 22.63 7.82
C ARG A 380 -13.36 22.15 8.26
N ILE A 381 -14.36 22.60 7.53
CA ILE A 381 -15.72 22.07 7.54
C ILE A 381 -15.85 21.19 6.31
N LEU A 382 -16.34 19.96 6.51
CA LEU A 382 -16.77 19.07 5.45
C LEU A 382 -18.29 19.17 5.33
N GLN A 383 -18.80 19.37 4.12
CA GLN A 383 -20.22 19.63 3.88
C GLN A 383 -20.72 18.89 2.64
N LEU A 384 -21.87 18.22 2.79
CA LEU A 384 -22.62 17.58 1.72
C LEU A 384 -23.79 18.47 1.32
N ILE A 385 -23.92 18.70 0.02
CA ILE A 385 -25.00 19.46 -0.59
C ILE A 385 -25.77 18.57 -1.56
N ASP A 386 -27.09 18.67 -1.52
CA ASP A 386 -27.97 18.06 -2.50
C ASP A 386 -27.93 18.83 -3.83
N LYS A 387 -27.65 18.15 -4.94
CA LYS A 387 -27.44 18.80 -6.25
C LYS A 387 -28.71 19.39 -6.85
N GLU A 388 -29.88 18.89 -6.46
CA GLU A 388 -31.15 19.31 -7.01
C GLU A 388 -31.70 20.50 -6.23
N THR A 389 -31.83 20.34 -4.92
CA THR A 389 -32.43 21.30 -3.99
C THR A 389 -31.45 22.35 -3.47
N HIS A 390 -30.14 22.11 -3.63
CA HIS A 390 -29.05 22.92 -3.05
C HIS A 390 -29.04 22.99 -1.52
N ALA A 391 -29.85 22.14 -0.86
CA ALA A 391 -29.89 22.08 0.60
C ALA A 391 -28.62 21.43 1.16
N VAL A 392 -28.18 21.92 2.32
CA VAL A 392 -27.15 21.24 3.11
C VAL A 392 -27.77 19.98 3.69
N VAL A 393 -27.23 18.83 3.30
CA VAL A 393 -27.65 17.50 3.79
C VAL A 393 -26.95 17.18 5.10
N TRP A 394 -25.67 17.51 5.17
CA TRP A 394 -24.82 17.19 6.31
C TRP A 394 -23.63 18.16 6.37
N SER A 395 -23.21 18.53 7.57
CA SER A 395 -22.02 19.37 7.77
C SER A 395 -21.39 19.08 9.12
N ARG A 396 -20.06 18.89 9.14
CA ARG A 396 -19.26 18.65 10.33
C ARG A 396 -17.93 19.36 10.23
N THR A 397 -17.40 19.81 11.35
CA THR A 397 -16.01 20.27 11.43
C THR A 397 -15.08 19.05 11.47
N VAL A 398 -13.83 19.22 11.06
CA VAL A 398 -12.83 18.12 11.14
C VAL A 398 -12.57 17.68 12.58
N GLU A 399 -12.76 18.55 13.58
CA GLU A 399 -12.66 18.16 15.01
C GLU A 399 -13.75 17.16 15.41
N GLN A 400 -14.92 17.22 14.76
CA GLN A 400 -16.00 16.26 14.93
C GLN A 400 -15.74 14.94 14.15
N LEU A 401 -14.68 14.91 13.33
CA LEU A 401 -14.29 13.80 12.48
C LEU A 401 -12.83 13.41 12.77
N PRO A 402 -12.55 12.79 13.93
CA PRO A 402 -11.18 12.48 14.37
C PRO A 402 -10.43 11.47 13.47
N GLN A 403 -11.08 10.94 12.44
CA GLN A 403 -10.48 10.16 11.36
C GLN A 403 -9.72 11.04 10.36
N ILE A 404 -10.14 12.30 10.21
CA ILE A 404 -9.47 13.27 9.36
C ILE A 404 -8.29 13.84 10.14
N THR A 405 -7.11 13.72 9.55
CA THR A 405 -5.85 14.19 10.13
C THR A 405 -5.42 15.52 9.51
N ARG A 406 -4.37 16.14 10.08
CA ARG A 406 -3.77 17.39 9.57
C ARG A 406 -4.79 18.51 9.37
N ASN A 407 -5.78 18.61 10.26
CA ASN A 407 -6.86 19.61 10.23
C ASN A 407 -7.64 19.67 8.91
N GLY A 408 -7.57 18.62 8.08
CA GLY A 408 -8.22 18.55 6.77
C GLY A 408 -7.58 19.37 5.65
N THR A 409 -6.37 19.91 5.85
CA THR A 409 -5.69 20.79 4.88
C THR A 409 -5.59 20.17 3.48
N TYR A 410 -5.34 18.86 3.38
CA TYR A 410 -5.09 18.15 2.13
C TYR A 410 -6.19 17.15 1.76
N LEU A 411 -7.41 17.38 2.25
CA LEU A 411 -8.54 16.49 1.98
C LEU A 411 -8.73 16.27 0.48
N ASN A 412 -8.89 15.01 0.10
CA ASN A 412 -9.37 14.59 -1.21
C ASN A 412 -10.55 13.64 -1.04
N ALA A 413 -11.31 13.46 -2.12
CA ALA A 413 -12.37 12.46 -2.13
C ALA A 413 -12.56 11.85 -3.51
N ASP A 414 -12.93 10.57 -3.52
CA ASP A 414 -13.42 9.88 -4.71
C ASP A 414 -14.95 9.71 -4.62
N PRO A 415 -15.69 10.00 -5.71
CA PRO A 415 -17.14 9.84 -5.73
C PRO A 415 -17.53 8.38 -5.95
N LEU A 416 -18.53 7.92 -5.20
CA LEU A 416 -19.18 6.62 -5.42
C LEU A 416 -20.67 6.84 -5.63
N PRO A 417 -21.39 5.90 -6.28
CA PRO A 417 -22.85 5.97 -6.36
C PRO A 417 -23.52 6.06 -4.98
N SER A 418 -22.95 5.37 -3.98
CA SER A 418 -23.47 5.31 -2.61
C SER A 418 -22.98 6.42 -1.67
N GLY A 419 -21.98 7.21 -2.06
CA GLY A 419 -21.37 8.19 -1.18
C GLY A 419 -19.99 8.65 -1.62
N PHE A 420 -19.07 8.83 -0.67
CA PHE A 420 -17.75 9.39 -0.91
C PHE A 420 -16.68 8.71 -0.06
N TYR A 421 -15.58 8.33 -0.71
CA TYR A 421 -14.38 7.89 -0.04
C TYR A 421 -13.47 9.10 0.18
N VAL A 422 -13.09 9.35 1.43
CA VAL A 422 -12.37 10.56 1.85
C VAL A 422 -10.98 10.18 2.37
N THR A 423 -9.97 10.91 1.92
CA THR A 423 -8.58 10.77 2.34
C THR A 423 -8.06 12.08 2.94
N SER A 424 -7.23 11.99 3.98
CA SER A 424 -6.63 13.16 4.66
C SER A 424 -5.49 13.82 3.87
N ASP A 425 -4.97 13.09 2.89
CA ASP A 425 -3.96 13.52 1.91
C ASP A 425 -4.11 12.64 0.65
N SER A 426 -3.09 12.55 -0.20
CA SER A 426 -3.16 11.77 -1.44
C SER A 426 -3.25 10.26 -1.23
N SER A 427 -2.99 9.73 -0.03
CA SER A 427 -2.88 8.28 0.19
C SER A 427 -3.54 7.76 1.46
N THR A 428 -3.73 8.60 2.47
CA THR A 428 -4.17 8.22 3.81
C THR A 428 -5.70 8.09 3.86
N PRO A 429 -6.26 6.86 3.88
CA PRO A 429 -7.69 6.63 4.00
C PRO A 429 -8.21 7.23 5.32
N SER A 430 -9.38 7.86 5.30
CA SER A 430 -9.97 8.44 6.51
C SER A 430 -11.38 7.92 6.75
N LEU A 431 -12.29 8.15 5.79
CA LEU A 431 -13.71 7.86 5.95
C LEU A 431 -14.28 7.29 4.66
N LEU A 432 -15.28 6.42 4.80
CA LEU A 432 -16.31 6.24 3.77
C LEU A 432 -17.60 6.80 4.33
N ILE A 433 -18.18 7.81 3.67
CA ILE A 433 -19.47 8.40 4.05
C ILE A 433 -20.54 8.09 3.01
N ASP A 434 -21.78 7.88 3.43
CA ASP A 434 -22.92 7.71 2.51
C ASP A 434 -23.47 9.06 2.01
N ASN A 435 -24.47 9.01 1.12
CA ASN A 435 -25.15 10.20 0.58
C ASN A 435 -25.96 11.01 1.61
N ASN A 436 -26.08 10.53 2.86
CA ASN A 436 -26.72 11.23 3.98
C ASN A 436 -25.68 11.76 5.01
N GLY A 437 -24.39 11.49 4.78
CA GLY A 437 -23.30 11.87 5.68
C GLY A 437 -23.09 10.92 6.85
N ASN A 438 -23.68 9.72 6.84
CA ASN A 438 -23.35 8.69 7.82
C ASN A 438 -21.98 8.11 7.51
N ILE A 439 -21.17 7.88 8.55
CA ILE A 439 -19.88 7.18 8.40
C ILE A 439 -20.19 5.69 8.23
N VAL A 440 -19.96 5.18 7.01
CA VAL A 440 -20.12 3.77 6.63
C VAL A 440 -18.88 2.96 6.99
N HIS A 441 -17.70 3.60 6.96
CA HIS A 441 -16.44 2.96 7.35
C HIS A 441 -15.46 3.96 7.98
N ASP A 442 -14.83 3.56 9.08
CA ASP A 442 -13.73 4.26 9.74
C ASP A 442 -12.42 3.51 9.42
N PHE A 443 -11.51 4.16 8.70
CA PHE A 443 -10.25 3.54 8.28
C PHE A 443 -9.12 3.67 9.31
N ARG A 444 -9.37 4.30 10.47
CA ARG A 444 -8.37 4.31 11.54
C ARG A 444 -8.07 2.87 11.96
N PRO A 445 -6.81 2.56 12.31
CA PRO A 445 -6.49 1.28 12.90
C PRO A 445 -7.41 1.05 14.10
N SER A 446 -8.06 -0.11 14.17
CA SER A 446 -8.74 -0.50 15.40
C SER A 446 -7.72 -0.42 16.53
N LYS A 447 -8.07 0.27 17.63
CA LYS A 447 -7.28 0.18 18.85
C LYS A 447 -7.17 -1.31 19.15
N ARG A 448 -5.95 -1.85 19.18
CA ARG A 448 -5.70 -3.15 19.77
C ARG A 448 -5.98 -2.97 21.25
N ASP A 449 -7.12 -3.49 21.71
CA ASP A 449 -7.44 -3.60 23.13
C ASP A 449 -6.45 -4.55 23.83
#